data_AF-A0A0G2FAT8-F1
#
_entry.id   AF-A0A0G2FAT8-F1
#
_cell.length_a   1.000
_cell.length_b   1.000
_cell.length_c   1.000
_cell.angle_alpha   90.00
_cell.angle_beta   90.00
_cell.angle_gamma   90.00
#
_symmetry.space_group_name_H-M   'P 1'
#
loop_
_entity.id
_entity.type
_entity.pdbx_description
1 polymer ?
#
loop_
_entity_poly.entity_id
_entity_poly.type
_entity_poly.pdbx_seq_one_letter_code
_entity_poly.pdbx_strand_id
1 'polypeptide(L)'
;MYGTSVYPTTTPVTAPSPVLASATPPVTSVTFTPDLNSHPVAYPYAMDIQVALLRTRYYTTKLLLYRPFLYKALHHPDQMSNEDADGVANCLNACLKWPLTMSPACTRKLLIPCLFFWTQNILGALVILHLSEHVPILVRIRASGICGPSFEADARETVRLGLEWIDDLREADQEAEWAWGVAKGIFGLDS
;
A
#
# COMPACT_ATOMS: atom_id res chain seq x y z
N MET A 1 -6.66 53.09 -78.97
CA MET A 1 -6.01 51.89 -79.55
C MET A 1 -5.76 50.91 -78.43
N TYR A 2 -6.20 49.68 -78.67
CA TYR A 2 -6.29 48.55 -77.74
C TYR A 2 -4.94 48.04 -77.27
N GLY A 3 -4.88 47.58 -76.01
CA GLY A 3 -3.78 46.80 -75.44
C GLY A 3 -4.31 45.90 -74.33
N THR A 4 -4.85 44.75 -74.73
CA THR A 4 -5.39 43.66 -73.92
C THR A 4 -4.30 43.00 -73.08
N SER A 5 -4.52 42.90 -71.76
CA SER A 5 -3.74 42.00 -70.88
C SER A 5 -4.66 40.88 -70.44
N VAL A 6 -4.36 39.66 -70.91
CA VAL A 6 -5.05 38.41 -70.60
C VAL A 6 -4.20 37.71 -69.53
N TYR A 7 -4.67 37.69 -68.29
CA TYR A 7 -4.19 36.76 -67.28
C TYR A 7 -5.39 35.95 -66.77
N PRO A 8 -5.31 34.61 -66.75
CA PRO A 8 -6.38 33.78 -66.22
C PRO A 8 -6.40 33.83 -64.69
N THR A 9 -7.57 34.12 -64.12
CA THR A 9 -7.87 33.98 -62.69
C THR A 9 -7.95 32.50 -62.34
N THR A 10 -6.87 31.93 -61.80
CA THR A 10 -6.92 30.68 -61.04
C THR A 10 -7.11 30.99 -59.57
N THR A 11 -8.31 30.73 -59.06
CA THR A 11 -8.61 30.67 -57.63
C THR A 11 -7.81 29.54 -56.97
N PRO A 12 -7.14 29.76 -55.82
CA PRO A 12 -6.60 28.65 -55.05
C PRO A 12 -7.77 27.91 -54.39
N VAL A 13 -7.92 26.62 -54.70
CA VAL A 13 -8.80 25.72 -53.96
C VAL A 13 -8.15 25.48 -52.60
N THR A 14 -8.62 26.19 -51.58
CA THR A 14 -8.25 25.95 -50.18
C THR A 14 -8.80 24.57 -49.78
N ALA A 15 -7.92 23.61 -49.58
CA ALA A 15 -8.28 22.32 -48.97
C ALA A 15 -8.89 22.57 -47.58
N PRO A 16 -9.97 21.86 -47.18
CA PRO A 16 -10.48 21.97 -45.84
C PRO A 16 -9.45 21.40 -44.86
N SER A 17 -8.96 22.25 -43.94
CA SER A 17 -8.16 21.82 -42.80
C SER A 17 -8.90 20.72 -42.04
N PRO A 18 -8.23 19.67 -41.57
CA PRO A 18 -8.85 18.70 -40.68
C PRO A 18 -9.25 19.44 -39.41
N VAL A 19 -10.57 19.52 -39.18
CA VAL A 19 -11.12 20.02 -37.92
C VAL A 19 -10.59 19.10 -36.84
N LEU A 20 -9.66 19.60 -36.03
CA LEU A 20 -9.28 18.95 -34.78
C LEU A 20 -10.56 18.90 -33.96
N ALA A 21 -11.17 17.72 -33.88
CA ALA A 21 -12.36 17.51 -33.07
C ALA A 21 -12.04 18.06 -31.69
N SER A 22 -12.78 19.10 -31.29
CA SER A 22 -12.71 19.70 -29.98
C SER A 22 -12.83 18.59 -28.95
N ALA A 23 -11.73 18.20 -28.33
CA ALA A 23 -11.76 17.32 -27.18
C ALA A 23 -12.52 18.08 -26.10
N THR A 24 -13.81 17.75 -25.94
CA THR A 24 -14.60 18.18 -24.79
C THR A 24 -13.76 17.82 -23.55
N PRO A 25 -13.43 18.78 -22.67
CA PRO A 25 -12.72 18.44 -21.45
C PRO A 25 -13.55 17.37 -20.72
N PRO A 26 -12.93 16.31 -20.19
CA PRO A 26 -13.69 15.28 -19.49
C PRO A 26 -14.51 15.98 -18.41
N VAL A 27 -15.82 15.81 -18.49
CA VAL A 27 -16.77 16.32 -17.50
C VAL A 27 -16.25 15.86 -16.15
N THR A 28 -15.81 16.80 -15.30
CA THR A 28 -15.39 16.53 -13.94
C THR A 28 -16.60 15.98 -13.21
N SER A 29 -16.74 14.66 -13.22
CA SER A 29 -17.82 13.95 -12.57
C SER A 29 -17.61 14.14 -11.07
N VAL A 30 -18.37 15.04 -10.47
CA VAL A 30 -18.20 15.42 -9.07
C VAL A 30 -18.55 14.21 -8.20
N THR A 31 -17.59 13.73 -7.41
CA THR A 31 -17.74 12.54 -6.56
C THR A 31 -18.79 12.71 -5.47
N PHE A 32 -19.02 13.95 -5.04
CA PHE A 32 -20.01 14.32 -4.02
C PHE A 32 -20.82 15.52 -4.51
N THR A 33 -22.14 15.43 -4.45
CA THR A 33 -23.04 16.51 -4.85
C THR A 33 -24.17 16.64 -3.83
N PRO A 34 -24.65 17.87 -3.57
CA PRO A 34 -25.82 18.08 -2.73
C PRO A 34 -27.13 17.63 -3.38
N ASP A 35 -27.11 17.29 -4.68
CA ASP A 35 -28.27 16.73 -5.38
C ASP A 35 -28.50 15.27 -4.97
N LEU A 36 -29.53 15.06 -4.14
CA LEU A 36 -29.95 13.76 -3.64
C LEU A 36 -30.44 12.80 -4.74
N ASN A 37 -30.76 13.32 -5.93
CA ASN A 37 -31.20 12.51 -7.07
C ASN A 37 -30.05 12.11 -8.01
N SER A 38 -28.84 12.62 -7.75
CA SER A 38 -27.68 12.28 -8.56
C SER A 38 -27.24 10.83 -8.32
N HIS A 39 -26.79 10.18 -9.40
CA HIS A 39 -26.20 8.85 -9.28
C HIS A 39 -24.71 8.98 -8.93
N PRO A 40 -24.21 8.22 -7.95
CA PRO A 40 -22.81 8.24 -7.58
C PRO A 40 -21.91 7.89 -8.77
N VAL A 41 -20.84 8.65 -8.94
CA VAL A 41 -19.78 8.30 -9.88
C VAL A 41 -19.02 7.11 -9.32
N ALA A 42 -19.14 5.95 -9.96
CA ALA A 42 -18.46 4.73 -9.52
C ALA A 42 -16.97 4.78 -9.93
N TYR A 43 -16.07 4.94 -8.94
CA TYR A 43 -14.66 4.65 -9.15
C TYR A 43 -14.43 3.14 -9.00
N PRO A 44 -13.84 2.45 -10.01
CA PRO A 44 -13.78 0.98 -10.05
C PRO A 44 -13.17 0.29 -8.82
N TYR A 45 -12.26 0.96 -8.10
CA TYR A 45 -11.54 0.37 -6.96
C TYR A 45 -11.87 1.04 -5.62
N ALA A 46 -12.91 1.89 -5.54
CA ALA A 46 -13.22 2.62 -4.31
C ALA A 46 -13.52 1.65 -3.16
N MET A 47 -14.34 0.63 -3.43
CA MET A 47 -14.69 -0.38 -2.42
C MET A 47 -13.50 -1.23 -2.01
N ASP A 48 -12.63 -1.61 -2.94
CA ASP A 48 -11.44 -2.41 -2.62
C ASP A 48 -10.48 -1.66 -1.70
N ILE A 49 -10.25 -0.36 -1.97
CA ILE A 49 -9.40 0.48 -1.13
C ILE A 49 -10.01 0.65 0.27
N GLN A 50 -11.33 0.87 0.37
CA GLN A 50 -12.00 0.99 1.68
C GLN A 50 -11.93 -0.32 2.47
N VAL A 51 -12.16 -1.46 1.82
CA VAL A 51 -12.06 -2.77 2.46
C VAL A 51 -10.62 -3.06 2.89
N ALA A 52 -9.63 -2.74 2.04
CA ALA A 52 -8.22 -2.91 2.37
C ALA A 52 -7.81 -2.07 3.59
N LEU A 53 -8.24 -0.81 3.63
CA LEU A 53 -8.04 0.08 4.77
C LEU A 53 -8.67 -0.47 6.06
N LEU A 54 -9.96 -0.85 6.02
CA LEU A 54 -10.68 -1.36 7.18
C LEU A 54 -10.05 -2.65 7.74
N ARG A 55 -9.71 -3.60 6.85
CA ARG A 55 -9.03 -4.84 7.26
C ARG A 55 -7.64 -4.57 7.83
N THR A 56 -6.87 -3.67 7.22
CA THR A 56 -5.54 -3.32 7.73
C THR A 56 -5.62 -2.63 9.10
N ARG A 57 -6.60 -1.74 9.30
CA ARG A 57 -6.88 -1.14 10.63
C ARG A 57 -7.22 -2.22 11.65
N TYR A 58 -8.04 -3.21 11.29
CA TYR A 58 -8.35 -4.33 12.17
C TYR A 58 -7.08 -5.09 12.59
N TYR A 59 -6.18 -5.42 11.65
CA TYR A 59 -4.91 -6.08 11.97
C TYR A 59 -3.99 -5.22 12.83
N THR A 60 -3.89 -3.92 12.55
CA THR A 60 -3.09 -2.99 13.35
C THR A 60 -3.62 -2.89 14.79
N THR A 61 -4.94 -2.84 14.96
CA THR A 61 -5.57 -2.86 16.29
C THR A 61 -5.31 -4.17 17.02
N LYS A 62 -5.38 -5.32 16.32
CA LYS A 62 -4.98 -6.61 16.90
C LYS A 62 -3.52 -6.60 17.34
N LEU A 63 -2.63 -6.08 16.51
CA LEU A 63 -1.21 -5.97 16.83
C LEU A 63 -1.01 -5.16 18.12
N LEU A 64 -1.68 -4.00 18.25
CA LEU A 64 -1.63 -3.19 19.47
C LEU A 64 -2.17 -3.94 20.70
N LEU A 65 -3.27 -4.67 20.54
CA LEU A 65 -3.88 -5.46 21.62
C LEU A 65 -2.94 -6.56 22.13
N TYR A 66 -2.23 -7.25 21.24
CA TYR A 66 -1.35 -8.36 21.61
C TYR A 66 0.12 -7.96 21.87
N ARG A 67 0.49 -6.70 21.61
CA ARG A 67 1.83 -6.17 21.85
C ARG A 67 2.34 -6.35 23.29
N PRO A 68 1.51 -6.27 24.35
CA PRO A 68 1.98 -6.54 25.72
C PRO A 68 2.54 -7.95 25.92
N PHE A 69 1.99 -8.97 25.24
CA PHE A 69 2.50 -10.33 25.30
C PHE A 69 3.87 -10.45 24.62
N LEU A 70 4.04 -9.79 23.48
CA LEU A 70 5.33 -9.70 22.80
C LEU A 70 6.37 -8.99 23.68
N TYR A 71 5.99 -7.87 24.33
CA TYR A 71 6.85 -7.18 25.27
C TYR A 71 7.28 -8.10 26.42
N LYS A 72 6.32 -8.82 27.03
CA LYS A 72 6.63 -9.78 28.10
C LYS A 72 7.58 -10.87 27.62
N ALA A 73 7.40 -11.40 26.41
CA ALA A 73 8.31 -12.39 25.84
C ALA A 73 9.73 -11.84 25.66
N LEU A 74 9.88 -10.60 25.20
CA LEU A 74 11.19 -9.98 24.97
C LEU A 74 11.93 -9.62 26.27
N HIS A 75 11.22 -9.22 27.32
CA HIS A 75 11.82 -8.69 28.55
C HIS A 75 11.79 -9.65 29.75
N HIS A 76 10.81 -10.56 29.79
CA HIS A 76 10.58 -11.49 30.91
C HIS A 76 10.28 -12.92 30.39
N PRO A 77 11.17 -13.52 29.57
CA PRO A 77 10.93 -14.82 28.94
C PRO A 77 10.72 -15.96 29.96
N ASP A 78 11.34 -15.88 31.14
CA ASP A 78 11.24 -16.90 32.20
C ASP A 78 9.87 -16.89 32.91
N GLN A 79 9.07 -15.83 32.71
CA GLN A 79 7.76 -15.66 33.34
C GLN A 79 6.59 -15.87 32.35
N MET A 80 6.87 -16.46 31.18
CA MET A 80 5.86 -16.74 30.17
C MET A 80 4.99 -17.94 30.54
N SER A 81 3.66 -17.74 30.51
CA SER A 81 2.68 -18.81 30.53
C SER A 81 2.37 -19.32 29.11
N ASN A 82 1.61 -20.40 29.01
CA ASN A 82 1.10 -20.87 27.73
C ASN A 82 0.13 -19.86 27.08
N GLU A 83 -0.70 -19.19 27.89
CA GLU A 83 -1.60 -18.12 27.40
C GLU A 83 -0.81 -16.93 26.84
N ASP A 84 0.33 -16.59 27.45
CA ASP A 84 1.21 -15.56 26.91
C ASP A 84 1.79 -15.96 25.56
N ALA A 85 2.15 -17.24 25.39
CA ALA A 85 2.65 -17.77 24.12
C ALA A 85 1.57 -17.71 23.03
N ASP A 86 0.31 -18.01 23.35
CA ASP A 86 -0.83 -17.83 22.43
C ASP A 86 -1.04 -16.35 22.10
N GLY A 87 -0.88 -15.46 23.08
CA GLY A 87 -0.92 -14.01 22.87
C GLY A 87 0.18 -13.53 21.90
N VAL A 88 1.41 -14.03 22.06
CA VAL A 88 2.51 -13.76 21.12
C VAL A 88 2.20 -14.32 19.73
N ALA A 89 1.68 -15.54 19.62
CA ALA A 89 1.31 -16.13 18.34
C ALA A 89 0.23 -15.32 17.62
N ASN A 90 -0.75 -14.78 18.35
CA ASN A 90 -1.75 -13.87 17.81
C ASN A 90 -1.14 -12.52 17.38
N CYS A 91 -0.15 -12.01 18.12
CA CYS A 91 0.61 -10.81 17.77
C CYS A 91 1.37 -11.00 16.44
N LEU A 92 2.09 -12.12 16.30
CA LEU A 92 2.83 -12.46 15.08
C LEU A 92 1.87 -12.64 13.89
N ASN A 93 0.75 -13.34 14.08
CA ASN A 93 -0.27 -13.49 13.04
C ASN A 93 -0.90 -12.15 12.63
N ALA A 94 -1.05 -11.21 13.56
CA ALA A 94 -1.55 -9.87 13.25
C ALA A 94 -0.58 -9.04 12.40
N CYS A 95 0.70 -9.41 12.31
CA CYS A 95 1.67 -8.77 11.42
C CYS A 95 1.50 -9.20 9.95
N LEU A 96 0.78 -10.29 9.68
CA LEU A 96 0.78 -10.94 8.36
C LEU A 96 -0.23 -10.34 7.38
N LYS A 97 0.18 -10.29 6.10
CA LYS A 97 -0.68 -10.08 4.91
C LYS A 97 -1.67 -8.94 5.05
N TRP A 98 -1.16 -7.75 5.34
CA TRP A 98 -1.98 -6.55 5.41
C TRP A 98 -2.51 -6.19 4.03
N PRO A 99 -3.84 -6.15 3.81
CA PRO A 99 -4.41 -5.91 2.47
C PRO A 99 -3.97 -4.61 1.82
N LEU A 100 -3.50 -3.63 2.60
CA LEU A 100 -2.95 -2.37 2.11
C LEU A 100 -1.71 -2.56 1.21
N THR A 101 -0.87 -3.55 1.50
CA THR A 101 0.34 -3.85 0.72
C THR A 101 0.05 -4.74 -0.48
N MET A 102 -1.21 -5.14 -0.68
CA MET A 102 -1.64 -6.05 -1.74
C MET A 102 -2.42 -5.31 -2.83
N SER A 103 -2.47 -5.90 -4.03
CA SER A 103 -3.30 -5.38 -5.12
C SER A 103 -4.79 -5.46 -4.76
N PRO A 104 -5.61 -4.44 -5.10
CA PRO A 104 -5.27 -3.26 -5.89
C PRO A 104 -4.73 -2.07 -5.07
N ALA A 105 -4.78 -2.12 -3.74
CA ALA A 105 -4.45 -1.00 -2.86
C ALA A 105 -3.00 -0.52 -3.02
N CYS A 106 -2.05 -1.45 -3.16
CA CYS A 106 -0.63 -1.10 -3.35
C CYS A 106 -0.35 -0.31 -4.63
N THR A 107 -1.19 -0.41 -5.66
CA THR A 107 -1.03 0.35 -6.91
C THR A 107 -1.61 1.77 -6.83
N ARG A 108 -2.33 2.08 -5.73
CA ARG A 108 -3.10 3.32 -5.56
C ARG A 108 -2.76 4.04 -4.25
N LYS A 109 -1.48 4.04 -3.86
CA LYS A 109 -1.01 4.58 -2.57
C LYS A 109 -1.42 6.03 -2.31
N LEU A 110 -1.48 6.87 -3.34
CA LEU A 110 -1.93 8.26 -3.20
C LEU A 110 -3.39 8.41 -2.76
N LEU A 111 -4.21 7.38 -2.92
CA LEU A 111 -5.61 7.36 -2.43
C LEU A 111 -5.71 6.90 -0.97
N ILE A 112 -4.60 6.49 -0.36
CA ILE A 112 -4.54 5.98 1.00
C ILE A 112 -4.20 7.16 1.93
N PRO A 113 -5.10 7.51 2.87
CA PRO A 113 -4.82 8.59 3.80
C PRO A 113 -3.71 8.20 4.78
N CYS A 114 -2.90 9.19 5.19
CA CYS A 114 -1.83 9.05 6.18
C CYS A 114 -0.78 7.99 5.81
N LEU A 115 -0.14 8.13 4.63
CA LEU A 115 0.89 7.19 4.18
C LEU A 115 2.01 6.99 5.20
N PHE A 116 2.50 8.06 5.84
CA PHE A 116 3.52 7.98 6.89
C PHE A 116 3.13 7.00 8.01
N PHE A 117 1.86 7.02 8.46
CA PHE A 117 1.36 6.15 9.51
C PHE A 117 1.40 4.69 9.06
N TRP A 118 1.00 4.42 7.82
CA TRP A 118 1.02 3.07 7.29
C TRP A 118 2.44 2.54 7.10
N THR A 119 3.34 3.36 6.57
CA THR A 119 4.76 3.06 6.44
C THR A 119 5.38 2.69 7.79
N GLN A 120 5.13 3.48 8.84
CA GLN A 120 5.61 3.20 10.20
C GLN A 120 5.05 1.88 10.77
N ASN A 121 3.76 1.60 10.57
CA ASN A 121 3.15 0.37 11.07
C ASN A 121 3.66 -0.86 10.30
N ILE A 122 3.87 -0.73 8.99
CA ILE A 122 4.45 -1.80 8.15
C ILE A 122 5.89 -2.06 8.60
N LEU A 123 6.72 -1.02 8.77
CA LEU A 123 8.08 -1.18 9.30
C LEU A 123 8.06 -1.86 10.67
N GLY A 124 7.15 -1.46 11.57
CA GLY A 124 6.98 -2.10 12.87
C GLY A 124 6.66 -3.59 12.77
N ALA A 125 5.76 -3.98 11.86
CA ALA A 125 5.45 -5.39 11.59
C ALA A 125 6.68 -6.14 11.05
N LEU A 126 7.45 -5.54 10.14
CA LEU A 126 8.69 -6.12 9.60
C LEU A 126 9.73 -6.36 10.70
N VAL A 127 9.93 -5.39 11.60
CA VAL A 127 10.84 -5.52 12.74
C VAL A 127 10.41 -6.67 13.65
N ILE A 128 9.11 -6.79 13.96
CA ILE A 128 8.58 -7.87 14.80
C ILE A 128 8.81 -9.24 14.14
N LEU A 129 8.55 -9.35 12.84
CA LEU A 129 8.79 -10.58 12.09
C LEU A 129 10.27 -10.95 12.09
N HIS A 130 11.17 -9.99 11.86
CA HIS A 130 12.61 -10.23 11.93
C HIS A 130 13.06 -10.66 13.33
N LEU A 131 12.62 -9.98 14.39
CA LEU A 131 12.94 -10.36 15.77
C LEU A 131 12.46 -11.77 16.09
N SER A 132 11.31 -12.18 15.54
CA SER A 132 10.78 -13.52 15.79
C SER A 132 11.62 -14.65 15.18
N GLU A 133 12.56 -14.34 14.27
CA GLU A 133 13.52 -15.30 13.71
C GLU A 133 14.81 -15.43 14.53
N HIS A 134 15.13 -14.41 15.34
CA HIS A 134 16.42 -14.30 16.01
C HIS A 134 16.32 -14.47 17.52
N VAL A 135 15.20 -14.07 18.12
CA VAL A 135 15.02 -14.13 19.57
C VAL A 135 14.60 -15.55 19.99
N PRO A 136 15.35 -16.26 20.86
CA PRO A 136 15.14 -17.68 21.13
C PRO A 136 13.72 -18.07 21.57
N ILE A 137 13.08 -17.25 22.40
CA ILE A 137 11.70 -17.50 22.86
C ILE A 137 10.68 -17.39 21.73
N LEU A 138 10.86 -16.44 20.82
CA LEU A 138 9.96 -16.23 19.68
C LEU A 138 10.16 -17.32 18.63
N VAL A 139 11.41 -17.72 18.39
CA VAL A 139 11.75 -18.88 17.54
C VAL A 139 11.06 -20.13 18.05
N ARG A 140 11.10 -20.37 19.36
CA ARG A 140 10.40 -21.51 20.00
C ARG A 140 8.89 -21.45 19.78
N ILE A 141 8.29 -20.27 19.88
CA ILE A 141 6.85 -20.05 19.67
C ILE A 141 6.46 -20.27 18.20
N ARG A 142 7.29 -19.84 17.24
CA ARG A 142 7.09 -20.15 15.81
C ARG A 142 7.17 -21.66 15.56
N ALA A 143 8.16 -22.32 16.15
CA ALA A 143 8.41 -23.75 15.96
C ALA A 143 7.39 -24.66 16.66
N SER A 144 6.64 -24.18 17.66
CA SER A 144 5.66 -25.00 18.39
C SER A 144 4.39 -25.29 17.59
N GLY A 145 4.18 -24.61 16.46
CA GLY A 145 3.03 -24.81 15.57
C GLY A 145 1.78 -24.01 15.94
N ILE A 146 1.78 -23.29 17.07
CA ILE A 146 0.62 -22.47 17.51
C ILE A 146 0.34 -21.27 16.58
N CYS A 147 1.34 -20.85 15.80
CA CYS A 147 1.17 -19.79 14.80
C CYS A 147 0.40 -20.25 13.55
N GLY A 148 0.22 -21.57 13.36
CA GLY A 148 -0.46 -22.16 12.21
C GLY A 148 0.50 -22.64 11.11
N PRO A 149 0.05 -23.57 10.24
CA PRO A 149 0.91 -24.26 9.28
C PRO A 149 1.39 -23.37 8.12
N SER A 150 0.65 -22.30 7.78
CA SER A 150 1.03 -21.38 6.71
C SER A 150 1.90 -20.22 7.21
N PHE A 151 2.13 -20.09 8.52
CA PHE A 151 2.76 -18.92 9.13
C PHE A 151 4.07 -18.53 8.45
N GLU A 152 4.96 -19.49 8.24
CA GLU A 152 6.28 -19.24 7.64
C GLU A 152 6.20 -18.75 6.18
N ALA A 153 5.28 -19.31 5.39
CA ALA A 153 5.07 -18.85 4.02
C ALA A 153 4.44 -17.45 4.00
N ASP A 154 3.49 -17.21 4.90
CA ASP A 154 2.76 -15.96 5.01
C ASP A 154 3.66 -14.84 5.54
N ALA A 155 4.58 -15.14 6.45
CA ALA A 155 5.59 -14.22 6.97
C ALA A 155 6.56 -13.78 5.88
N ARG A 156 7.11 -14.71 5.10
CA ARG A 156 8.00 -14.38 3.96
C ARG A 156 7.30 -13.49 2.94
N GLU A 157 6.06 -13.81 2.59
CA GLU A 157 5.29 -13.00 1.65
C GLU A 157 4.97 -11.61 2.21
N THR A 158 4.67 -11.53 3.51
CA THR A 158 4.46 -10.24 4.19
C THR A 158 5.72 -9.39 4.18
N VAL A 159 6.89 -9.98 4.43
CA VAL A 159 8.18 -9.26 4.37
C VAL A 159 8.40 -8.72 2.96
N ARG A 160 8.21 -9.54 1.92
CA ARG A 160 8.32 -9.11 0.52
C ARG A 160 7.41 -7.91 0.21
N LEU A 161 6.12 -8.04 0.51
CA LEU A 161 5.12 -6.99 0.24
C LEU A 161 5.38 -5.70 1.05
N GLY A 162 5.87 -5.84 2.29
CA GLY A 162 6.20 -4.69 3.14
C GLY A 162 7.43 -3.93 2.65
N LEU A 163 8.46 -4.65 2.19
CA LEU A 163 9.65 -4.04 1.60
C LEU A 163 9.31 -3.31 0.30
N GLU A 164 8.52 -3.94 -0.60
CA GLU A 164 8.02 -3.29 -1.82
C GLU A 164 7.18 -2.05 -1.49
N TRP A 165 6.35 -2.11 -0.44
CA TRP A 165 5.56 -0.96 -0.02
C TRP A 165 6.44 0.25 0.30
N ILE A 166 7.47 0.05 1.13
CA ILE A 166 8.38 1.09 1.60
C ILE A 166 9.25 1.61 0.44
N ASP A 167 9.80 0.70 -0.37
CA ASP A 167 10.69 1.05 -1.47
C ASP A 167 10.02 1.99 -2.49
N ASP A 168 8.80 1.64 -2.92
CA ASP A 168 8.00 2.45 -3.83
C ASP A 168 7.69 3.86 -3.31
N LEU A 169 7.66 4.05 -1.98
CA LEU A 169 7.31 5.34 -1.37
C LEU A 169 8.54 6.20 -1.05
N ARG A 170 9.75 5.64 -1.08
CA ARG A 170 10.99 6.32 -0.65
C ARG A 170 11.25 7.63 -1.40
N GLU A 171 10.83 7.72 -2.67
CA GLU A 171 11.04 8.92 -3.51
C GLU A 171 9.99 10.00 -3.25
N ALA A 172 8.84 9.63 -2.69
CA ALA A 172 7.70 10.52 -2.47
C ALA A 172 7.56 10.97 -1.01
N ASP A 173 8.12 10.24 -0.06
CA ASP A 173 7.91 10.43 1.38
C ASP A 173 9.21 10.22 2.18
N GLN A 174 9.63 11.23 2.94
CA GLN A 174 10.86 11.17 3.73
C GLN A 174 10.82 10.10 4.83
N GLU A 175 9.63 9.82 5.39
CA GLU A 175 9.47 8.76 6.38
C GLU A 175 9.71 7.38 5.74
N ALA A 176 9.24 7.17 4.51
CA ALA A 176 9.55 5.96 3.75
C ALA A 176 11.04 5.83 3.39
N GLU A 177 11.72 6.94 3.08
CA GLU A 177 13.17 6.93 2.84
C GLU A 177 13.95 6.51 4.10
N TRP A 178 13.61 7.09 5.25
CA TRP A 178 14.17 6.67 6.53
C TRP A 178 13.86 5.21 6.86
N ALA A 179 12.60 4.80 6.70
CA ALA A 179 12.15 3.42 6.94
C ALA A 179 12.89 2.41 6.05
N TRP A 180 13.17 2.79 4.80
CA TRP A 180 13.97 2.00 3.88
C TRP A 180 15.39 1.82 4.40
N GLY A 181 16.03 2.89 4.89
CA GLY A 181 17.36 2.81 5.53
C GLY A 181 17.41 1.80 6.68
N VAL A 182 16.38 1.80 7.55
CA VAL A 182 16.26 0.83 8.65
C VAL A 182 16.06 -0.59 8.10
N ALA A 183 15.14 -0.77 7.16
CA ALA A 183 14.84 -2.08 6.58
C ALA A 183 16.06 -2.69 5.88
N LYS A 184 16.86 -1.89 5.18
CA LYS A 184 18.11 -2.36 4.55
C LYS A 184 19.10 -2.93 5.58
N GLY A 185 19.28 -2.25 6.70
CA GLY A 185 20.15 -2.73 7.79
C GLY A 185 19.65 -4.01 8.45
N ILE A 186 18.33 -4.17 8.61
CA ILE A 186 17.72 -5.35 9.25
C ILE A 186 17.75 -6.58 8.32
N PHE A 187 17.44 -6.40 7.05
CA PHE A 187 17.29 -7.49 6.08
C PHE A 187 18.53 -7.71 5.19
N GLY A 188 19.60 -6.94 5.38
CA GLY A 188 20.85 -7.10 4.64
C GLY A 188 20.72 -6.83 3.13
N LEU A 189 19.88 -5.86 2.75
CA LEU A 189 19.54 -5.57 1.34
C LEU A 189 20.65 -4.79 0.60
N ASP A 190 21.73 -4.41 1.29
CA ASP A 190 22.91 -3.77 0.70
C ASP A 190 23.92 -4.83 0.23
N SER A 191 23.53 -5.62 -0.79
CA SER A 191 24.39 -6.55 -1.54
C SER A 191 24.49 -6.15 -3.00
#